data_AF-D3AFE0-F1
#
_entry.id   AF-D3AFE0-F1
#
_cell.length_a   1.000
_cell.length_b   1.000
_cell.length_c   1.000
_cell.angle_alpha   90.00
_cell.angle_beta   90.00
_cell.angle_gamma   90.00
#
_symmetry.space_group_name_H-M   'P 1'
#
loop_
_entity.id
_entity.type
_entity.pdbx_description
1 polymer ?
#
loop_
_entity_poly.entity_id
_entity_poly.type
_entity_poly.pdbx_seq_one_letter_code
_entity_poly.pdbx_strand_id
1 'polypeptide(L)' 'MAKKELIIENYIEIDGVDVPMDTLSEEKRAEIAILLQDTAMSYAGYKRVQTPG' A
#
# COMPACT_ATOMS: atom_id res chain seq x y z
N MET A 1 -25.76 -8.43 27.87
CA MET A 1 -25.65 -8.34 26.40
C MET A 1 -24.18 -8.13 26.06
N ALA A 2 -23.58 -8.97 25.21
CA ALA A 2 -22.19 -8.79 24.80
C ALA A 2 -22.09 -7.55 23.91
N LYS A 3 -21.14 -6.66 24.24
CA LYS A 3 -20.86 -5.45 23.46
C LYS A 3 -20.23 -5.91 22.14
N LYS A 4 -20.93 -5.71 21.02
CA LYS A 4 -20.36 -5.97 19.69
C LYS A 4 -19.36 -4.85 19.40
N GLU A 5 -18.07 -5.17 19.39
CA GLU A 5 -17.05 -4.21 18.95
C GLU A 5 -17.09 -4.08 17.43
N LEU A 6 -17.12 -2.85 16.95
CA LEU A 6 -16.96 -2.54 15.53
C LEU A 6 -15.47 -2.50 15.25
N ILE A 7 -15.00 -3.37 14.37
CA ILE A 7 -13.60 -3.43 13.92
C ILE A 7 -13.54 -2.72 12.57
N ILE A 8 -12.61 -1.76 12.45
CA ILE A 8 -12.28 -1.12 11.17
C ILE A 8 -11.01 -1.78 10.67
N GLU A 9 -11.06 -2.35 9.48
CA GLU A 9 -9.94 -3.04 8.84
C GLU A 9 -9.56 -2.29 7.56
N ASN A 10 -8.26 -2.09 7.34
CA ASN A 10 -7.75 -1.44 6.14
C ASN A 10 -7.40 -2.49 5.08
N TYR A 11 -7.84 -2.24 3.85
CA TYR A 11 -7.60 -3.10 2.69
C TYR A 11 -6.88 -2.34 1.59
N ILE A 12 -6.14 -3.07 0.77
CA ILE A 12 -5.55 -2.57 -0.47
C ILE A 12 -5.85 -3.55 -1.60
N GLU A 13 -6.23 -3.02 -2.77
CA GLU A 13 -6.38 -3.82 -3.98
C GLU A 13 -5.01 -4.09 -4.61
N ILE A 14 -4.68 -5.37 -4.80
CA ILE A 14 -3.47 -5.83 -5.48
C ILE A 14 -3.91 -6.79 -6.58
N ASP A 15 -3.58 -6.47 -7.84
CA ASP A 15 -3.94 -7.27 -9.01
C ASP A 15 -5.45 -7.62 -9.10
N GLY A 16 -6.31 -6.68 -8.72
CA GLY A 16 -7.77 -6.84 -8.71
C GLY A 16 -8.32 -7.65 -7.53
N VAL A 17 -7.50 -7.92 -6.51
CA VAL A 17 -7.90 -8.64 -5.29
C VAL A 17 -7.73 -7.74 -4.07
N ASP A 18 -8.79 -7.61 -3.27
CA ASP A 18 -8.74 -6.92 -1.98
C ASP A 18 -7.96 -7.74 -0.95
N VAL A 19 -6.88 -7.16 -0.43
CA VAL A 19 -6.00 -7.79 0.57
C VAL A 19 -6.01 -6.96 1.86
N PRO A 20 -6.26 -7.57 3.04
CA PRO A 20 -6.14 -6.87 4.31
C PRO A 20 -4.69 -6.43 4.53
N MET A 21 -4.46 -5.15 4.81
CA MET A 21 -3.11 -4.61 4.95
C MET A 21 -2.31 -5.32 6.04
N ASP A 22 -2.96 -5.76 7.13
CA ASP A 22 -2.36 -6.47 8.26
C ASP A 22 -1.88 -7.89 7.95
N THR A 23 -2.23 -8.42 6.78
CA THR A 23 -1.71 -9.70 6.30
C THR A 23 -0.45 -9.58 5.43
N LEU A 24 -0.06 -8.36 5.05
CA LEU A 24 1.12 -8.12 4.21
C LEU A 24 2.40 -8.13 5.04
N SER A 25 3.46 -8.74 4.51
CA SER A 25 4.81 -8.65 5.10
C SER A 25 5.35 -7.21 5.05
N GLU A 26 6.32 -6.89 5.91
CA GLU A 26 6.98 -5.57 5.91
C GLU A 26 7.62 -5.25 4.55
N GLU A 27 8.29 -6.24 3.95
CA GLU A 27 8.88 -6.12 2.61
C GLU A 27 7.80 -5.78 1.59
N LYS A 28 6.67 -6.48 1.60
CA LYS A 28 5.59 -6.22 0.64
C LYS A 28 4.94 -4.86 0.85
N ARG A 29 4.77 -4.43 2.10
CA ARG A 29 4.30 -3.08 2.44
C ARG A 29 5.25 -2.01 1.91
N ALA A 30 6.56 -2.21 2.01
CA ALA A 30 7.56 -1.28 1.49
C ALA A 30 7.52 -1.18 -0.04
N GLU A 31 7.43 -2.31 -0.75
CA GLU A 31 7.26 -2.34 -2.21
C GLU A 31 6.03 -1.54 -2.65
N ILE A 32 4.88 -1.79 -2.02
CA ILE A 32 3.62 -1.12 -2.33
C ILE A 32 3.74 0.39 -2.07
N ALA A 33 4.33 0.79 -0.95
CA ALA A 33 4.53 2.19 -0.62
C ALA A 33 5.37 2.91 -1.69
N ILE A 34 6.42 2.26 -2.20
CA ILE A 34 7.26 2.76 -3.30
C ILE A 34 6.43 2.92 -4.58
N LEU A 35 5.63 1.91 -4.95
CA LEU A 35 4.79 1.95 -6.15
C LEU A 35 3.73 3.06 -6.10
N LEU A 36 3.06 3.21 -4.94
CA LEU A 36 2.07 4.27 -4.73
C LEU A 36 2.73 5.65 -4.79
N GLN A 37 3.89 5.81 -4.17
CA GLN A 37 4.66 7.05 -4.24
C GLN A 37 5.05 7.37 -5.69
N ASP A 38 5.58 6.40 -6.44
CA ASP A 38 5.99 6.60 -7.83
C ASP A 38 4.82 6.98 -8.72
N THR A 39 3.68 6.32 -8.52
CA THR A 39 2.43 6.63 -9.22
C THR A 39 2.00 8.07 -8.93
N ALA A 40 1.94 8.48 -7.67
CA ALA A 40 1.59 9.84 -7.28
C ALA A 40 2.56 10.89 -7.88
N MET A 41 3.86 10.62 -7.81
CA MET A 41 4.88 11.52 -8.35
C MET A 41 4.84 11.61 -9.89
N SER A 42 4.47 10.52 -10.57
CA SER A 42 4.31 10.51 -12.03
C SER A 42 3.20 11.46 -12.51
N TYR A 43 2.08 11.52 -11.79
CA TYR A 43 1.02 12.49 -12.05
C TYR A 43 1.47 13.93 -11.82
N ALA A 44 2.43 14.15 -10.93
CA ALA A 44 3.05 15.44 -10.70
C ALA A 44 4.18 15.78 -11.71
N GLY A 45 4.45 14.90 -12.69
CA GLY A 45 5.47 15.10 -13.73
C GLY A 45 6.89 14.69 -13.30
N TYR A 46 7.05 14.00 -12.17
CA TYR A 46 8.34 13.52 -11.68
C TYR A 46 8.50 12.01 -11.92
N LYS A 47 9.74 11.57 -12.12
CA LYS A 47 10.11 10.16 -12.22
C LYS A 47 11.20 9.84 -11.21
N ARG A 48 11.09 8.70 -10.53
CA ARG A 48 12.16 8.20 -9.65
C ARG A 48 13.44 8.01 -10.47
N VAL A 49 14.51 8.68 -10.06
CA VAL A 49 15.86 8.43 -10.57
C VAL A 49 16.49 7.34 -9.72
N GLN A 50 16.98 6.27 -10.35
CA GLN A 50 17.92 5.37 -9.68
C GLN A 50 19.25 6.10 -9.65
N THR A 51 19.70 6.52 -8.47
CA THR A 51 21.08 6.99 -8.31
C THR A 51 21.98 5.80 -8.64
N PRO A 52 22.90 5.88 -9.62
CA PRO A 52 23.92 4.86 -9.78
C PRO A 52 24.74 4.83 -8.49
N GLY A 53 24.81 3.65 -7.86
CA GLY A 53 25.76 3.37 -6.79
C GLY A 53 27.19 3.31 -7.31
#